data_AF-A0A2J4ZD80-F1
#
_entry.id   AF-A0A2J4ZD80-F1
#
_cell.length_a   1.000
_cell.length_b   1.000
_cell.length_c   1.000
_cell.angle_alpha   90.00
_cell.angle_beta   90.00
_cell.angle_gamma   90.00
#
_symmetry.space_group_name_H-M   'P 1'
#
loop_
_entity.id
_entity.type
_entity.pdbx_description
1 polymer ?
#
loop_
_entity_poly.entity_id
_entity_poly.type
_entity_poly.pdbx_seq_one_letter_code
_entity_poly.pdbx_strand_id
1 'polypeptide(L)'
;MVHKTEPVRELEIKYDDNGHPSWCSFPSHKNVQVRGACDVPPHLPGLIILVHGVNSTGEWYQKAESALCAGLNKRLGLEGTNFELKANIYSGDDKIELDEKGVEKRTPMSPLVERKLVTDTGRSPVIRFYWGYSSPLGDEDKFVIPLVSIKGDDYHQMKRDGIPLYDILKKGPYIWGGGPFQNGTNNLHSLWSKKGFNEDLANIPGAKVQYGNEDKDRLLTTAPPRNYYAHAAKRLADLLDLIREKYPKDTVTIISHSQGTMVSMAATALANKAPDALFIMNSPYALHN
;
A
#
# COMPACT_ATOMS: atom_id res chain seq x y z
N MET A 1 17.27 -16.16 -48.48
CA MET A 1 16.98 -17.38 -47.68
C MET A 1 15.47 -17.54 -47.64
N VAL A 2 14.93 -18.68 -48.07
CA VAL A 2 13.50 -18.98 -47.93
C VAL A 2 13.27 -19.42 -46.48
N HIS A 3 12.55 -18.62 -45.69
CA HIS A 3 12.13 -19.05 -44.36
C HIS A 3 11.16 -20.24 -44.54
N LYS A 4 11.64 -21.46 -44.36
CA LYS A 4 10.76 -22.62 -44.19
C LYS A 4 10.05 -22.47 -42.85
N THR A 5 8.74 -22.31 -42.88
CA THR A 5 7.88 -22.41 -41.70
C THR A 5 7.85 -23.86 -41.26
N GLU A 6 8.63 -24.19 -40.22
CA GLU A 6 8.59 -25.50 -39.57
C GLU A 6 7.39 -25.56 -38.61
N PRO A 7 6.70 -26.71 -38.50
CA PRO A 7 5.55 -26.84 -37.61
C PRO A 7 5.99 -26.76 -36.14
N VAL A 8 5.21 -26.05 -35.33
CA VAL A 8 5.42 -25.86 -33.90
C VAL A 8 4.25 -26.41 -33.09
N ARG A 9 4.52 -26.89 -31.88
CA ARG A 9 3.53 -27.22 -30.85
C ARG A 9 3.78 -26.35 -29.63
N GLU A 10 2.74 -25.73 -29.08
CA GLU A 10 2.86 -24.98 -27.83
C GLU A 10 3.19 -25.92 -26.68
N LEU A 11 4.21 -25.56 -25.90
CA LEU A 11 4.54 -26.24 -24.65
C LEU A 11 3.79 -25.60 -23.50
N GLU A 12 3.33 -26.43 -22.58
CA GLU A 12 2.75 -25.95 -21.32
C GLU A 12 3.81 -25.21 -20.50
N ILE A 13 3.45 -24.02 -20.02
CA ILE A 13 4.27 -23.19 -19.16
C ILE A 13 4.05 -23.57 -17.69
N LYS A 14 5.14 -23.69 -16.93
CA LYS A 14 5.12 -23.91 -15.47
C LYS A 14 5.92 -22.83 -14.78
N TYR A 15 5.41 -22.34 -13.65
CA TYR A 15 6.08 -21.33 -12.84
C TYR A 15 6.71 -21.97 -11.60
N ASP A 16 7.90 -21.51 -11.22
CA ASP A 16 8.47 -21.80 -9.90
C ASP A 16 7.90 -20.84 -8.83
N ASP A 17 8.29 -21.03 -7.57
CA ASP A 17 7.87 -20.18 -6.44
C ASP A 17 8.32 -18.71 -6.57
N ASN A 18 9.24 -18.41 -7.49
CA ASN A 18 9.70 -17.05 -7.79
C ASN A 18 9.03 -16.48 -9.05
N GLY A 19 8.06 -17.19 -9.63
CA GLY A 19 7.37 -16.79 -10.85
C GLY A 19 8.21 -16.91 -12.12
N HIS A 20 9.31 -17.67 -12.12
CA HIS A 20 10.10 -17.92 -13.32
C HIS A 20 9.40 -18.97 -14.20
N PRO A 21 9.17 -18.66 -15.48
CA PRO A 21 8.55 -19.60 -16.40
C PRO A 21 9.54 -20.67 -16.87
N SER A 22 9.05 -21.90 -16.97
CA SER A 22 9.78 -23.06 -17.48
C SER A 22 8.89 -23.88 -18.41
N TRP A 23 9.51 -24.56 -19.36
CA TRP A 23 8.84 -25.45 -20.32
C TRP A 23 9.55 -26.79 -20.34
N CYS A 24 8.78 -27.86 -20.50
CA CYS A 24 9.33 -29.21 -20.64
C CYS A 24 8.86 -29.84 -21.96
N SER A 25 9.80 -30.41 -22.71
CA SER A 25 9.52 -31.16 -23.93
C SER A 25 10.27 -32.48 -23.89
N PHE A 26 9.58 -33.57 -24.23
CA PHE A 26 10.17 -34.89 -24.38
C PHE A 26 9.95 -35.42 -25.80
N PRO A 27 10.90 -36.18 -26.38
CA PRO A 27 10.74 -36.80 -27.69
C PRO A 27 9.58 -37.82 -27.67
N SER A 28 8.71 -37.78 -28.68
CA SER A 28 7.76 -38.86 -28.93
C SER A 28 7.48 -39.00 -30.42
N HIS A 29 6.89 -40.12 -30.82
CA HIS A 29 6.48 -40.39 -32.20
C HIS A 29 5.48 -39.35 -32.75
N LYS A 30 4.77 -38.61 -31.87
CA LYS A 30 3.81 -37.56 -32.23
C LYS A 30 4.44 -36.20 -32.55
N ASN A 31 5.74 -36.02 -32.30
CA ASN A 31 6.45 -34.75 -32.41
C ASN A 31 7.75 -34.87 -33.22
N VAL A 32 7.79 -35.83 -34.14
CA VAL A 32 8.81 -35.93 -35.18
C VAL A 32 8.70 -34.73 -36.11
N GLN A 33 9.80 -33.99 -36.30
CA GLN A 33 9.85 -32.75 -37.11
C GLN A 33 8.94 -31.61 -36.63
N VAL A 34 8.45 -31.65 -35.37
CA VAL A 34 7.66 -30.57 -34.76
C VAL A 34 8.44 -29.97 -33.59
N ARG A 35 8.73 -28.67 -33.63
CA ARG A 35 9.44 -27.99 -32.53
C ARG A 35 8.48 -27.65 -31.39
N GLY A 36 8.99 -27.66 -30.16
CA GLY A 36 8.27 -27.08 -29.02
C GLY A 36 8.41 -25.56 -29.04
N ALA A 37 7.30 -24.84 -29.12
CA ALA A 37 7.26 -23.40 -28.92
C ALA A 37 7.19 -23.08 -27.42
N CYS A 38 8.06 -22.18 -26.97
CA CYS A 38 8.09 -21.66 -25.61
C CYS A 38 7.68 -20.20 -25.67
N ASP A 39 6.37 -19.92 -25.58
CA ASP A 39 5.89 -18.55 -25.60
C ASP A 39 6.14 -17.88 -24.26
N VAL A 40 7.08 -16.93 -24.25
CA VAL A 40 7.49 -16.21 -23.05
C VAL A 40 6.33 -15.31 -22.61
N PRO A 41 5.89 -15.41 -21.35
CA PRO A 41 4.78 -14.59 -20.86
C PRO A 41 5.19 -13.11 -20.86
N PRO A 42 4.25 -12.18 -21.12
CA PRO A 42 4.54 -10.75 -21.06
C PRO A 42 5.01 -10.38 -19.65
N HIS A 43 6.06 -9.57 -19.54
CA HIS A 43 6.48 -9.04 -18.25
C HIS A 43 5.35 -8.20 -17.62
N LEU A 44 5.38 -8.02 -16.30
CA LEU A 44 4.55 -6.98 -15.68
C LEU A 44 4.86 -5.62 -16.31
N PRO A 45 3.88 -4.71 -16.45
CA PRO A 45 4.10 -3.39 -17.05
C PRO A 45 5.05 -2.49 -16.24
N GLY A 46 5.48 -2.95 -15.07
CA GLY A 46 6.32 -2.27 -14.09
C GLY A 46 5.85 -2.58 -12.69
N LEU A 47 6.59 -2.11 -11.69
CA LEU A 47 6.18 -2.14 -10.29
C LEU A 47 5.55 -0.79 -9.93
N ILE A 48 4.42 -0.85 -9.22
CA ILE A 48 3.66 0.32 -8.78
C ILE A 48 3.64 0.33 -7.26
N ILE A 49 4.34 1.25 -6.62
CA ILE A 49 4.24 1.46 -5.18
C ILE A 49 3.11 2.46 -4.93
N LEU A 50 2.02 2.00 -4.32
CA LEU A 50 0.87 2.83 -3.98
C LEU A 50 1.01 3.35 -2.54
N VAL A 51 0.94 4.67 -2.36
CA VAL A 51 1.09 5.36 -1.08
C VAL A 51 -0.12 6.25 -0.82
N HIS A 52 -0.94 5.89 0.18
CA HIS A 52 -2.10 6.72 0.56
C HIS A 52 -1.75 7.78 1.62
N GLY A 53 -2.68 8.69 1.90
CA GLY A 53 -2.57 9.76 2.89
C GLY A 53 -2.85 9.37 4.35
N VAL A 54 -2.95 10.40 5.19
CA VAL A 54 -3.25 10.34 6.63
C VAL A 54 -4.62 9.74 6.91
N ASN A 55 -4.85 9.35 8.17
CA ASN A 55 -6.15 8.93 8.66
C ASN A 55 -6.75 7.77 7.86
N SER A 56 -5.89 6.93 7.31
CA SER A 56 -6.29 5.79 6.50
C SER A 56 -5.65 4.54 7.09
N THR A 57 -6.52 3.60 7.37
CA THR A 57 -6.17 2.26 7.84
C THR A 57 -5.87 1.31 6.68
N GLY A 58 -6.01 1.81 5.46
CA GLY A 58 -5.75 1.09 4.23
C GLY A 58 -7.00 0.61 3.50
N GLU A 59 -8.17 1.11 3.88
CA GLU A 59 -9.47 0.83 3.28
C GLU A 59 -9.54 1.13 1.77
N TRP A 60 -8.66 2.00 1.27
CA TRP A 60 -8.60 2.36 -0.16
C TRP A 60 -7.70 1.45 -0.99
N TYR A 61 -6.77 0.72 -0.38
CA TYR A 61 -5.74 0.00 -1.15
C TYR A 61 -6.32 -1.08 -2.04
N GLN A 62 -7.27 -1.88 -1.52
CA GLN A 62 -7.90 -2.94 -2.31
C GLN A 62 -8.61 -2.38 -3.53
N LYS A 63 -9.46 -1.35 -3.35
CA LYS A 63 -10.21 -0.72 -4.45
C LYS A 63 -9.28 -0.06 -5.47
N ALA A 64 -8.25 0.65 -4.99
CA ALA A 64 -7.28 1.32 -5.84
C ALA A 64 -6.46 0.31 -6.66
N GLU A 65 -6.00 -0.77 -6.05
CA GLU A 65 -5.29 -1.85 -6.75
C GLU A 65 -6.17 -2.53 -7.80
N SER A 66 -7.42 -2.89 -7.46
CA SER A 66 -8.36 -3.46 -8.44
C SER A 66 -8.59 -2.52 -9.62
N ALA A 67 -8.78 -1.23 -9.36
CA ALA A 67 -8.97 -0.23 -10.41
C ALA A 67 -7.71 -0.03 -11.28
N LEU A 68 -6.52 -0.06 -10.67
CA LEU A 68 -5.25 0.00 -11.39
C LEU A 68 -5.07 -1.22 -12.31
N CYS A 69 -5.30 -2.43 -11.79
CA CYS A 69 -5.24 -3.67 -12.58
C CYS A 69 -6.24 -3.62 -13.75
N ALA A 70 -7.50 -3.26 -13.50
CA ALA A 70 -8.51 -3.12 -14.55
C ALA A 70 -8.12 -2.08 -15.61
N GLY A 71 -7.64 -0.92 -15.17
CA GLY A 71 -7.20 0.16 -16.06
C GLY A 71 -5.99 -0.22 -16.92
N LEU A 72 -5.07 -1.02 -16.38
CA LEU A 72 -3.91 -1.56 -17.09
C LEU A 72 -4.33 -2.67 -18.06
N ASN A 73 -5.19 -3.60 -17.65
CA ASN A 73 -5.70 -4.67 -18.51
C ASN A 73 -6.33 -4.09 -19.78
N LYS A 74 -7.19 -3.08 -19.63
CA LYS A 74 -7.82 -2.39 -20.75
C LYS A 74 -6.80 -1.75 -21.70
N ARG A 75 -5.78 -1.09 -21.15
CA ARG A 75 -4.78 -0.34 -21.94
C ARG A 75 -3.76 -1.25 -22.63
N LEU A 76 -3.45 -2.38 -22.01
CA LEU A 76 -2.49 -3.36 -22.51
C LEU A 76 -3.14 -4.49 -23.31
N GLY A 77 -4.48 -4.50 -23.42
CA GLY A 77 -5.22 -5.55 -24.13
C GLY A 77 -5.15 -6.92 -23.45
N LEU A 78 -5.04 -6.96 -22.12
CA LEU A 78 -4.90 -8.19 -21.34
C LEU A 78 -6.25 -8.77 -20.88
N GLU A 79 -7.35 -8.05 -21.09
CA GLU A 79 -8.70 -8.49 -20.70
C GLU A 79 -9.04 -9.83 -21.36
N GLY A 80 -9.48 -10.80 -20.55
CA GLY A 80 -9.83 -12.15 -21.03
C GLY A 80 -8.64 -13.03 -21.44
N THR A 81 -7.40 -12.56 -21.27
CA THR A 81 -6.18 -13.35 -21.54
C THR A 81 -5.73 -14.12 -20.29
N ASN A 82 -4.86 -15.12 -20.48
CA ASN A 82 -4.20 -15.83 -19.38
C ASN A 82 -3.23 -14.94 -18.57
N PHE A 83 -2.97 -13.71 -19.03
CA PHE A 83 -2.04 -12.76 -18.40
C PHE A 83 -2.76 -11.55 -17.78
N GLU A 84 -4.09 -11.61 -17.67
CA GLU A 84 -4.89 -10.60 -17.02
C GLU A 84 -4.35 -10.29 -15.61
N LEU A 85 -4.10 -9.01 -15.34
CA LEU A 85 -3.64 -8.54 -14.04
C LEU A 85 -4.80 -8.60 -13.05
N LYS A 86 -4.57 -9.23 -11.90
CA LYS A 86 -5.56 -9.38 -10.83
C LYS A 86 -4.96 -8.85 -9.54
N ALA A 87 -5.74 -8.06 -8.81
CA ALA A 87 -5.33 -7.50 -7.52
C ALA A 87 -4.95 -8.61 -6.53
N ASN A 88 -3.94 -8.35 -5.73
CA ASN A 88 -3.57 -9.21 -4.62
C ASN A 88 -4.65 -9.19 -3.53
N ILE A 89 -4.89 -10.35 -2.92
CA ILE A 89 -5.87 -10.51 -1.85
C ILE A 89 -5.11 -10.65 -0.53
N TYR A 90 -5.36 -9.72 0.39
CA TYR A 90 -4.77 -9.74 1.73
C TYR A 90 -5.80 -10.12 2.80
N SER A 91 -5.35 -10.71 3.91
CA SER A 91 -6.22 -11.19 5.00
C SER A 91 -7.13 -10.14 5.64
N GLY A 92 -6.77 -8.86 5.54
CA GLY A 92 -7.59 -7.74 6.02
C GLY A 92 -8.43 -7.06 4.95
N ASP A 93 -8.44 -7.58 3.71
CA ASP A 93 -9.25 -7.02 2.63
C ASP A 93 -10.72 -7.38 2.81
N ASP A 94 -11.61 -6.59 2.21
CA ASP A 94 -13.05 -6.86 2.27
C ASP A 94 -13.31 -8.26 1.72
N LYS A 95 -14.11 -9.05 2.44
CA LYS A 95 -14.62 -10.30 1.88
C LYS A 95 -15.64 -9.95 0.80
N ILE A 96 -15.33 -10.31 -0.43
CA ILE A 96 -16.21 -10.16 -1.57
C ILE A 96 -16.92 -11.50 -1.75
N GLU A 97 -18.20 -11.53 -1.44
CA GLU A 97 -19.10 -12.65 -1.71
C GLU A 97 -20.08 -12.23 -2.80
N LEU A 98 -20.48 -13.15 -3.68
CA LEU A 98 -21.58 -12.89 -4.60
C LEU A 98 -22.88 -13.19 -3.87
N ASP A 99 -23.81 -12.26 -3.87
CA ASP A 99 -25.17 -12.53 -3.40
C ASP A 99 -25.93 -13.44 -4.40
N GLU A 100 -27.13 -13.87 -4.00
CA GLU A 100 -27.99 -14.73 -4.83
C GLU A 100 -28.37 -14.12 -6.19
N LYS A 101 -28.10 -12.83 -6.41
CA LYS A 101 -28.36 -12.08 -7.64
C LYS A 101 -27.08 -11.77 -8.43
N GLY A 102 -25.93 -12.31 -8.00
CA GLY A 102 -24.63 -12.07 -8.63
C GLY A 102 -24.04 -10.69 -8.36
N VAL A 103 -24.55 -9.96 -7.35
CA VAL A 103 -24.00 -8.68 -6.92
C VAL A 103 -22.93 -8.91 -5.86
N GLU A 104 -21.80 -8.22 -6.00
CA GLU A 104 -20.73 -8.24 -5.00
C GLU A 104 -21.20 -7.65 -3.65
N LYS A 105 -21.37 -8.51 -2.66
CA LYS A 105 -21.51 -8.13 -1.26
C LYS A 105 -20.12 -8.02 -0.63
N ARG A 106 -19.75 -6.80 -0.24
CA ARG A 106 -18.51 -6.52 0.48
C ARG A 106 -18.79 -6.52 1.98
N THR A 107 -18.16 -7.44 2.70
CA THR A 107 -18.14 -7.40 4.16
C THR A 107 -16.86 -6.72 4.61
N PRO A 108 -16.93 -5.50 5.19
CA PRO A 108 -15.75 -4.80 5.68
C PRO A 108 -15.05 -5.65 6.74
N MET A 109 -13.79 -6.00 6.49
CA MET A 109 -12.93 -6.60 7.50
C MET A 109 -12.25 -5.47 8.28
N SER A 110 -11.94 -5.71 9.57
CA SER A 110 -11.25 -4.69 10.39
C SER A 110 -9.99 -4.23 9.65
N PRO A 111 -9.86 -2.94 9.30
CA PRO A 111 -8.83 -2.51 8.38
C PRO A 111 -7.43 -2.49 9.04
N LEU A 112 -7.37 -2.79 10.33
CA LEU A 112 -6.18 -2.69 11.18
C LEU A 112 -5.70 -4.06 11.65
N VAL A 113 -5.83 -5.06 10.79
CA VAL A 113 -5.32 -6.42 11.01
C VAL A 113 -4.08 -6.63 10.14
N GLU A 114 -3.18 -7.49 10.62
CA GLU A 114 -2.05 -8.01 9.86
C GLU A 114 -2.46 -8.39 8.43
N ARG A 115 -1.72 -7.88 7.44
CA ARG A 115 -1.99 -8.10 6.02
C ARG A 115 -1.08 -9.21 5.50
N LYS A 116 -1.61 -10.44 5.46
CA LYS A 116 -0.96 -11.59 4.83
C LYS A 116 -1.55 -11.80 3.46
N LEU A 117 -0.70 -12.03 2.46
CA LEU A 117 -1.13 -12.46 1.15
C LEU A 117 -1.85 -13.82 1.32
N VAL A 118 -3.13 -13.88 0.95
CA VAL A 118 -3.96 -15.09 1.12
C VAL A 118 -3.76 -16.05 -0.05
N THR A 119 -3.57 -15.50 -1.24
CA THR A 119 -3.40 -16.24 -2.48
C THR A 119 -2.33 -15.57 -3.34
N ASP A 120 -1.36 -16.35 -3.83
CA ASP A 120 -0.34 -15.91 -4.78
C ASP A 120 -0.83 -15.97 -6.25
N THR A 121 -2.15 -15.97 -6.45
CA THR A 121 -2.76 -16.04 -7.79
C THR A 121 -2.92 -14.66 -8.43
N GLY A 122 -2.67 -13.58 -7.68
CA GLY A 122 -2.75 -12.22 -8.17
C GLY A 122 -1.50 -11.83 -8.94
N ARG A 123 -1.61 -11.64 -10.26
CA ARG A 123 -0.54 -11.07 -11.10
C ARG A 123 -0.53 -9.54 -10.99
N SER A 124 -0.60 -8.99 -9.78
CA SER A 124 -0.70 -7.54 -9.56
C SER A 124 0.68 -6.88 -9.62
N PRO A 125 0.82 -5.76 -10.36
CA PRO A 125 2.04 -4.95 -10.30
C PRO A 125 2.12 -4.06 -9.05
N VAL A 126 1.11 -4.07 -8.18
CA VAL A 126 0.97 -3.07 -7.11
C VAL A 126 1.54 -3.56 -5.78
N ILE A 127 2.42 -2.75 -5.21
CA ILE A 127 2.90 -2.85 -3.83
C ILE A 127 2.17 -1.80 -3.00
N ARG A 128 1.35 -2.25 -2.03
CA ARG A 128 0.65 -1.37 -1.09
C ARG A 128 1.63 -0.92 0.02
N PHE A 129 1.93 0.38 0.10
CA PHE A 129 2.87 0.91 1.09
C PHE A 129 2.15 1.51 2.30
N TYR A 130 2.06 0.74 3.38
CA TYR A 130 1.44 1.18 4.62
C TYR A 130 2.41 1.97 5.49
N TRP A 131 1.94 3.09 6.03
CA TRP A 131 2.69 3.93 6.96
C TRP A 131 1.75 4.52 8.01
N GLY A 132 2.30 5.12 9.06
CA GLY A 132 1.50 5.68 10.14
C GLY A 132 2.30 5.95 11.40
N TYR A 133 1.59 6.31 12.46
CA TYR A 133 2.15 6.52 13.79
C TYR A 133 2.16 5.21 14.58
N SER A 134 3.17 5.01 15.42
CA SER A 134 3.20 3.95 16.43
C SER A 134 3.49 4.61 17.77
N SER A 135 2.65 4.31 18.76
CA SER A 135 2.84 4.87 20.10
C SER A 135 4.02 4.21 20.79
N PRO A 136 4.94 4.99 21.39
CA PRO A 136 5.87 4.46 22.38
C PRO A 136 5.13 3.86 23.56
N LEU A 137 5.72 2.84 24.18
CA LEU A 137 5.18 2.21 25.38
C LEU A 137 5.05 3.23 26.52
N GLY A 138 3.84 3.39 27.04
CA GLY A 138 3.51 4.36 28.10
C GLY A 138 2.98 5.70 27.59
N ASP A 139 3.07 5.97 26.28
CA ASP A 139 2.58 7.21 25.65
C ASP A 139 1.20 7.01 24.98
N GLU A 140 0.55 5.84 25.11
CA GLU A 140 -0.70 5.51 24.40
C GLU A 140 -1.87 6.45 24.74
N ASP A 141 -1.92 6.97 25.97
CA ASP A 141 -2.95 7.91 26.42
C ASP A 141 -2.58 9.39 26.21
N LYS A 142 -1.39 9.68 25.66
CA LYS A 142 -0.87 11.04 25.53
C LYS A 142 -1.60 11.87 24.47
N PHE A 143 -2.14 11.22 23.46
CA PHE A 143 -2.84 11.85 22.35
C PHE A 143 -4.21 11.22 22.17
N VAL A 144 -5.21 12.05 21.86
CA VAL A 144 -6.57 11.58 21.55
C VAL A 144 -6.62 11.15 20.09
N ILE A 145 -6.04 9.98 19.83
CA ILE A 145 -5.94 9.38 18.50
C ILE A 145 -6.35 7.91 18.59
N PRO A 146 -6.93 7.33 17.53
CA PRO A 146 -7.26 5.91 17.58
C PRO A 146 -5.97 5.09 17.54
N LEU A 147 -5.96 4.00 18.31
CA LEU A 147 -4.80 3.14 18.51
C LEU A 147 -5.24 1.69 18.51
N VAL A 148 -4.60 0.89 17.67
CA VAL A 148 -4.94 -0.53 17.48
C VAL A 148 -3.71 -1.40 17.46
N SER A 149 -3.85 -2.62 17.99
CA SER A 149 -2.82 -3.64 17.87
C SER A 149 -2.71 -4.13 16.43
N ILE A 150 -1.63 -4.84 16.09
CA ILE A 150 -1.48 -5.51 14.80
C ILE A 150 -2.56 -6.59 14.55
N LYS A 151 -3.23 -7.05 15.60
CA LYS A 151 -4.33 -8.01 15.53
C LYS A 151 -5.70 -7.34 15.39
N GLY A 152 -5.74 -6.01 15.38
CA GLY A 152 -6.97 -5.23 15.28
C GLY A 152 -7.68 -5.00 16.62
N ASP A 153 -7.03 -5.24 17.75
CA ASP A 153 -7.59 -4.90 19.07
C ASP A 153 -7.49 -3.38 19.31
N ASP A 154 -8.62 -2.71 19.53
CA ASP A 154 -8.66 -1.28 19.86
C ASP A 154 -8.25 -1.02 21.31
N TYR A 155 -7.20 -0.21 21.50
CA TYR A 155 -6.65 0.15 22.82
C TYR A 155 -7.70 0.78 23.73
N HIS A 156 -8.45 1.75 23.21
CA HIS A 156 -9.41 2.54 23.98
C HIS A 156 -10.65 1.72 24.30
N GLN A 157 -11.09 0.85 23.39
CA GLN A 157 -12.20 -0.07 23.65
C GLN A 157 -11.85 -1.07 24.75
N MET A 158 -10.67 -1.70 24.69
CA MET A 158 -10.24 -2.63 25.74
C MET A 158 -10.17 -1.97 27.12
N LYS A 159 -9.75 -0.69 27.17
CA LYS A 159 -9.74 0.10 28.39
C LYS A 159 -11.16 0.40 28.90
N ARG A 160 -12.10 0.70 28.01
CA ARG A 160 -13.54 0.85 28.36
C ARG A 160 -14.16 -0.45 28.86
N ASP A 161 -13.74 -1.58 28.30
CA ASP A 161 -14.18 -2.91 28.68
C ASP A 161 -13.60 -3.38 30.04
N GLY A 162 -12.74 -2.56 30.67
CA GLY A 162 -12.17 -2.84 31.99
C GLY A 162 -11.00 -3.83 31.97
N ILE A 163 -10.40 -4.09 30.82
CA ILE A 163 -9.22 -4.96 30.72
C ILE A 163 -8.04 -4.27 31.43
N PRO A 164 -7.28 -5.00 32.29
CA PRO A 164 -6.13 -4.41 32.97
C PRO A 164 -5.10 -3.85 31.98
N LEU A 165 -4.59 -2.64 32.26
CA LEU A 165 -3.64 -1.94 31.38
C LEU A 165 -2.42 -2.80 31.01
N TYR A 166 -1.93 -3.60 31.95
CA TYR A 166 -0.81 -4.52 31.71
C TYR A 166 -1.10 -5.54 30.59
N ASP A 167 -2.32 -6.07 30.52
CA ASP A 167 -2.71 -7.03 29.49
C ASP A 167 -3.01 -6.35 28.15
N ILE A 168 -3.48 -5.10 28.19
CA ILE A 168 -3.61 -4.24 27.01
C ILE A 168 -2.21 -4.00 26.41
N LEU A 169 -1.27 -3.44 27.18
CA LEU A 169 0.07 -3.08 26.67
C LEU A 169 0.86 -4.27 26.09
N LYS A 170 0.64 -5.49 26.59
CA LYS A 170 1.21 -6.72 26.00
C LYS A 170 0.77 -7.01 24.57
N LYS A 171 -0.40 -6.53 24.16
CA LYS A 171 -0.93 -6.68 22.79
C LYS A 171 -0.34 -5.68 21.82
N GLY A 172 0.44 -4.70 22.28
CA GLY A 172 1.13 -3.74 21.44
C GLY A 172 2.11 -4.38 20.45
N PRO A 173 2.73 -3.59 19.55
CA PRO A 173 2.65 -2.13 19.49
C PRO A 173 1.29 -1.63 19.03
N TYR A 174 0.92 -0.44 19.51
CA TYR A 174 -0.29 0.26 19.10
C TYR A 174 0.02 1.25 17.99
N ILE A 175 -0.78 1.20 16.92
CA ILE A 175 -0.53 1.97 15.70
C ILE A 175 -1.75 2.78 15.26
N TRP A 176 -1.50 3.80 14.45
CA TRP A 176 -2.53 4.55 13.73
C TRP A 176 -2.13 4.72 12.26
N GLY A 177 -2.89 4.08 11.37
CA GLY A 177 -2.64 4.11 9.92
C GLY A 177 -2.71 5.52 9.35
N GLY A 178 -1.72 5.89 8.55
CA GLY A 178 -1.52 7.24 8.02
C GLY A 178 -1.18 8.30 9.08
N GLY A 179 -1.34 8.01 10.37
CA GLY A 179 -1.21 8.99 11.43
C GLY A 179 -2.38 9.99 11.48
N PRO A 180 -2.38 10.89 12.49
CA PRO A 180 -3.55 11.73 12.75
C PRO A 180 -3.78 12.75 11.64
N PHE A 181 -5.04 12.93 11.24
CA PHE A 181 -5.44 13.82 10.13
C PHE A 181 -4.89 15.24 10.30
N GLN A 182 -5.08 15.81 11.48
CA GLN A 182 -4.66 17.16 11.85
C GLN A 182 -3.14 17.35 11.80
N ASN A 183 -2.37 16.26 11.82
CA ASN A 183 -0.92 16.32 11.76
C ASN A 183 -0.37 16.41 10.34
N GLY A 184 -1.24 16.51 9.33
CA GLY A 184 -0.86 16.81 7.96
C GLY A 184 0.00 18.06 7.83
N THR A 185 0.83 18.11 6.79
CA THR A 185 1.68 19.24 6.45
C THR A 185 1.64 19.55 4.96
N ASN A 186 1.88 20.82 4.60
CA ASN A 186 2.01 21.30 3.23
C ASN A 186 3.47 21.53 2.81
N ASN A 187 4.43 21.36 3.72
CA ASN A 187 5.85 21.56 3.46
C ASN A 187 6.68 20.33 3.86
N LEU A 188 7.76 20.07 3.10
CA LEU A 188 8.56 18.86 3.27
C LEU A 188 9.41 18.87 4.55
N HIS A 189 9.92 20.04 4.95
CA HIS A 189 10.77 20.15 6.13
C HIS A 189 10.02 19.76 7.42
N SER A 190 8.70 19.98 7.49
CA SER A 190 7.88 19.59 8.63
C SER A 190 7.81 18.08 8.86
N LEU A 191 8.18 17.23 7.89
CA LEU A 191 8.24 15.78 8.11
C LEU A 191 9.28 15.40 9.17
N TRP A 192 10.29 16.25 9.38
CA TRP A 192 11.30 16.10 10.43
C TRP A 192 10.99 16.90 11.69
N SER A 193 9.81 17.53 11.77
CA SER A 193 9.42 18.33 12.93
C SER A 193 9.33 17.47 14.19
N LYS A 194 10.01 17.92 15.25
CA LYS A 194 9.88 17.37 16.62
C LYS A 194 8.55 17.78 17.29
N LYS A 195 7.71 18.55 16.59
CA LYS A 195 6.39 19.01 17.04
C LYS A 195 5.32 18.53 16.08
N GLY A 196 4.17 18.14 16.62
CA GLY A 196 2.94 17.90 15.87
C GLY A 196 2.02 19.11 15.86
N PHE A 197 0.79 18.92 15.37
CA PHE A 197 -0.30 19.87 15.53
C PHE A 197 -0.56 20.18 17.01
N ASN A 198 -0.76 21.46 17.34
CA ASN A 198 -1.16 21.91 18.68
C ASN A 198 -2.59 22.46 18.58
N GLU A 199 -3.48 22.01 19.47
CA GLU A 199 -4.88 22.42 19.49
C GLU A 199 -5.10 23.83 20.06
N ASP A 200 -4.11 24.39 20.77
CA ASP A 200 -4.18 25.74 21.33
C ASP A 200 -3.96 26.78 20.23
N LEU A 201 -4.98 27.58 19.93
CA LEU A 201 -4.89 28.71 19.02
C LEU A 201 -3.85 29.71 19.56
N ALA A 202 -2.79 29.95 18.78
CA ALA A 202 -1.71 30.86 19.13
C ALA A 202 -1.02 30.59 20.50
N ASN A 203 -1.00 29.32 20.95
CA ASN A 203 -0.52 28.92 22.29
C ASN A 203 -1.27 29.60 23.45
N ILE A 204 -2.52 30.04 23.24
CA ILE A 204 -3.38 30.54 24.31
C ILE A 204 -4.12 29.35 24.93
N PRO A 205 -3.81 28.95 26.18
CA PRO A 205 -4.46 27.81 26.81
C PRO A 205 -5.98 28.04 26.89
N GLY A 206 -6.76 27.12 26.30
CA GLY A 206 -8.23 27.14 26.34
C GLY A 206 -8.92 27.68 25.08
N ALA A 207 -8.18 28.28 24.15
CA ALA A 207 -8.71 28.66 22.83
C ALA A 207 -8.53 27.51 21.83
N LYS A 208 -9.39 26.48 21.88
CA LYS A 208 -9.21 25.28 21.04
C LYS A 208 -9.67 25.51 19.60
N VAL A 209 -8.85 25.11 18.62
CA VAL A 209 -9.21 25.13 17.19
C VAL A 209 -10.47 24.28 16.91
N GLN A 210 -10.73 23.24 17.73
CA GLN A 210 -11.93 22.40 17.64
C GLN A 210 -13.25 23.17 17.78
N TYR A 211 -13.29 24.31 18.50
CA TYR A 211 -14.52 25.08 18.67
C TYR A 211 -15.05 25.70 17.36
N GLY A 212 -14.21 25.80 16.32
CA GLY A 212 -14.60 26.25 14.98
C GLY A 212 -14.75 25.13 13.95
N ASN A 213 -14.61 23.86 14.34
CA ASN A 213 -14.73 22.73 13.41
C ASN A 213 -16.10 22.04 13.58
N GLU A 214 -16.92 22.09 12.54
CA GLU A 214 -18.25 21.46 12.53
C GLU A 214 -18.18 19.92 12.33
N ASP A 215 -17.02 19.40 11.89
CA ASP A 215 -16.81 17.98 11.62
C ASP A 215 -16.37 17.21 12.88
N LYS A 216 -17.32 16.50 13.50
CA LYS A 216 -17.10 15.70 14.72
C LYS A 216 -16.21 14.47 14.48
N ASP A 217 -16.07 14.02 13.24
CA ASP A 217 -15.26 12.83 12.90
C ASP A 217 -13.77 13.16 12.69
N ARG A 218 -13.41 14.46 12.75
CA ARG A 218 -12.02 14.96 12.60
C ARG A 218 -11.62 15.81 13.79
N LEU A 219 -11.28 15.14 14.89
CA LEU A 219 -10.78 15.80 16.10
C LEU A 219 -9.46 16.54 15.83
N LEU A 220 -9.48 17.86 15.97
CA LEU A 220 -8.31 18.75 15.94
C LEU A 220 -7.68 18.82 17.33
N THR A 221 -7.23 17.66 17.83
CA THR A 221 -6.53 17.54 19.11
C THR A 221 -5.02 17.54 18.90
N THR A 222 -4.28 17.86 19.96
CA THR A 222 -2.81 17.81 19.94
C THR A 222 -2.32 16.47 19.38
N ALA A 223 -1.40 16.54 18.41
CA ALA A 223 -0.90 15.39 17.68
C ALA A 223 0.57 15.08 18.03
N PRO A 224 1.00 13.81 17.85
CA PRO A 224 2.39 13.42 18.06
C PRO A 224 3.36 14.18 17.14
N PRO A 225 4.66 14.24 17.50
CA PRO A 225 5.71 14.71 16.61
C PRO A 225 5.65 14.06 15.23
N ARG A 226 6.06 14.78 14.18
CA ARG A 226 5.94 14.31 12.79
C ARG A 226 7.07 13.38 12.35
N ASN A 227 8.00 13.01 13.23
CA ASN A 227 9.12 12.12 12.92
C ASN A 227 8.71 10.78 12.28
N TYR A 228 7.50 10.27 12.55
CA TYR A 228 6.98 9.07 11.86
C TYR A 228 6.83 9.26 10.34
N TYR A 229 6.60 10.49 9.85
CA TYR A 229 6.65 10.79 8.42
C TYR A 229 8.07 10.62 7.86
N ALA A 230 9.09 11.15 8.54
CA ALA A 230 10.48 10.99 8.12
C ALA A 230 10.89 9.51 8.09
N HIS A 231 10.49 8.73 9.09
CA HIS A 231 10.70 7.28 9.10
C HIS A 231 9.95 6.57 7.96
N ALA A 232 8.72 6.98 7.65
CA ALA A 232 7.97 6.45 6.51
C ALA A 232 8.67 6.77 5.17
N ALA A 233 9.13 8.01 4.99
CA ALA A 233 9.84 8.44 3.80
C ALA A 233 11.14 7.65 3.60
N LYS A 234 11.91 7.44 4.67
CA LYS A 234 13.13 6.62 4.59
C LYS A 234 12.82 5.16 4.27
N ARG A 235 11.81 4.53 4.89
CA ARG A 235 11.38 3.16 4.55
C ARG A 235 10.95 3.02 3.09
N LEU A 236 10.26 4.02 2.54
CA LEU A 236 9.86 4.04 1.14
C LEU A 236 11.08 4.19 0.21
N ALA A 237 12.04 5.04 0.57
CA ALA A 237 13.30 5.19 -0.15
C ALA A 237 14.12 3.88 -0.15
N ASP A 238 14.21 3.22 1.01
CA ASP A 238 14.89 1.92 1.15
C ASP A 238 14.23 0.83 0.32
N LEU A 239 12.88 0.80 0.27
CA LEU A 239 12.14 -0.12 -0.59
C LEU A 239 12.46 0.13 -2.08
N LEU A 240 12.48 1.40 -2.49
CA LEU A 240 12.82 1.77 -3.87
C LEU A 240 14.26 1.36 -4.22
N ASP A 241 15.21 1.65 -3.36
CA ASP A 241 16.62 1.30 -3.55
C ASP A 241 16.81 -0.22 -3.59
N LEU A 242 16.14 -0.97 -2.71
CA LEU A 242 16.15 -2.44 -2.69
C LEU A 242 15.64 -3.02 -4.02
N ILE A 243 14.53 -2.49 -4.55
CA ILE A 243 13.99 -2.93 -5.85
C ILE A 243 14.99 -2.64 -6.96
N ARG A 244 15.61 -1.46 -6.98
CA ARG A 244 16.58 -1.08 -8.01
C ARG A 244 17.88 -1.86 -7.94
N GLU A 245 18.32 -2.25 -6.75
CA GLU A 245 19.51 -3.09 -6.57
C GLU A 245 19.22 -4.52 -7.05
N LYS A 246 18.09 -5.10 -6.64
CA LYS A 246 17.74 -6.47 -6.96
C LYS A 246 17.29 -6.64 -8.42
N TYR A 247 16.58 -5.67 -8.97
CA TYR A 247 15.98 -5.68 -10.30
C TYR A 247 16.31 -4.37 -11.06
N PRO A 248 17.58 -4.16 -11.46
CA PRO A 248 18.05 -2.87 -11.99
C PRO A 248 17.42 -2.46 -13.33
N LYS A 249 16.80 -3.40 -14.04
CA LYS A 249 16.12 -3.19 -15.32
C LYS A 249 14.61 -2.97 -15.18
N ASP A 250 14.05 -3.22 -14.00
CA ASP A 250 12.62 -3.09 -13.78
C ASP A 250 12.24 -1.63 -13.59
N THR A 251 11.07 -1.28 -14.09
CA THR A 251 10.49 0.05 -13.93
C THR A 251 9.75 0.14 -12.60
N VAL A 252 9.91 1.26 -11.90
CA VAL A 252 9.26 1.52 -10.61
C VAL A 252 8.55 2.85 -10.68
N THR A 253 7.23 2.82 -10.49
CA THR A 253 6.36 3.99 -10.40
C THR A 253 5.86 4.13 -8.97
N ILE A 254 5.92 5.33 -8.41
CA ILE A 254 5.26 5.64 -7.13
C ILE A 254 3.97 6.40 -7.44
N ILE A 255 2.82 5.86 -7.03
CA ILE A 255 1.52 6.53 -7.08
C ILE A 255 1.15 6.97 -5.68
N SER A 256 0.92 8.26 -5.49
CA SER A 256 0.69 8.83 -4.16
C SER A 256 -0.49 9.79 -4.12
N HIS A 257 -1.21 9.81 -2.99
CA HIS A 257 -2.39 10.64 -2.79
C HIS A 257 -2.36 11.39 -1.44
N SER A 258 -2.86 12.62 -1.42
CA SER A 258 -2.99 13.46 -0.22
C SER A 258 -1.66 13.55 0.53
N GLN A 259 -1.62 13.35 1.85
CA GLN A 259 -0.38 13.36 2.64
C GLN A 259 0.64 12.28 2.23
N GLY A 260 0.19 11.21 1.55
CA GLY A 260 1.09 10.21 0.99
C GLY A 260 2.05 10.82 -0.03
N THR A 261 1.61 11.87 -0.73
CA THR A 261 2.48 12.63 -1.65
C THR A 261 3.67 13.27 -0.95
N MET A 262 3.50 13.75 0.28
CA MET A 262 4.59 14.32 1.08
C MET A 262 5.64 13.27 1.42
N VAL A 263 5.17 12.07 1.82
CA VAL A 263 6.04 10.91 2.09
C VAL A 263 6.76 10.48 0.81
N SER A 264 6.06 10.39 -0.32
CA SER A 264 6.63 9.96 -1.59
C SER A 264 7.63 10.94 -2.19
N MET A 265 7.38 12.25 -2.11
CA MET A 265 8.34 13.27 -2.52
C MET A 265 9.60 13.23 -1.65
N ALA A 266 9.44 13.17 -0.33
CA ALA A 266 10.58 13.05 0.59
C ALA A 266 11.37 11.76 0.32
N ALA A 267 10.70 10.63 0.13
CA ALA A 267 11.35 9.37 -0.20
C ALA A 267 12.13 9.44 -1.51
N THR A 268 11.56 10.08 -2.54
CA THR A 268 12.22 10.28 -3.83
C THR A 268 13.50 11.11 -3.71
N ALA A 269 13.51 12.11 -2.83
CA ALA A 269 14.69 12.91 -2.55
C ALA A 269 15.74 12.18 -1.68
N LEU A 270 15.32 11.19 -0.88
CA LEU A 270 16.20 10.40 -0.01
C LEU A 270 16.80 9.16 -0.68
N ALA A 271 16.14 8.61 -1.69
CA ALA A 271 16.56 7.41 -2.38
C ALA A 271 17.85 7.64 -3.19
N ASN A 272 18.67 6.59 -3.31
CA ASN A 272 19.87 6.64 -4.15
C ASN A 272 19.51 6.79 -5.63
N LYS A 273 18.40 6.19 -6.06
CA LYS A 273 17.88 6.31 -7.43
C LYS A 273 16.39 6.61 -7.43
N ALA A 274 16.00 7.65 -8.15
CA ALA A 274 14.61 8.07 -8.28
C ALA A 274 13.72 6.97 -8.93
N PRO A 275 12.40 6.98 -8.65
CA PRO A 275 11.46 6.18 -9.42
C PRO A 275 11.41 6.68 -10.87
N ASP A 276 10.99 5.83 -11.81
CA ASP A 276 10.84 6.23 -13.22
C ASP A 276 9.68 7.22 -13.38
N ALA A 277 8.67 7.12 -12.54
CA ALA A 277 7.57 8.06 -12.46
C ALA A 277 7.09 8.25 -11.02
N LEU A 278 6.76 9.50 -10.68
CA LEU A 278 6.16 9.87 -9.40
C LEU A 278 4.83 10.60 -9.67
N PHE A 279 3.71 9.97 -9.33
CA PHE A 279 2.39 10.57 -9.42
C PHE A 279 2.01 11.18 -8.07
N ILE A 280 1.69 12.47 -8.12
CA ILE A 280 1.37 13.31 -6.97
C ILE A 280 -0.09 13.75 -7.10
N MET A 281 -1.01 13.08 -6.42
CA MET A 281 -2.45 13.31 -6.58
C MET A 281 -3.04 14.04 -5.38
N ASN A 282 -3.76 15.15 -5.64
CA ASN A 282 -4.39 15.97 -4.59
C ASN A 282 -3.42 16.31 -3.46
N SER A 283 -2.21 16.72 -3.83
CA SER A 283 -1.14 16.98 -2.87
C SER A 283 -1.44 18.21 -2.03
N PRO A 284 -1.20 18.15 -0.71
CA PRO A 284 -1.22 19.33 0.13
C PRO A 284 0.04 20.18 -0.03
N TYR A 285 1.02 19.76 -0.86
CA TYR A 285 2.28 20.47 -1.04
C TYR A 285 2.06 21.91 -1.52
N ALA A 286 2.67 22.86 -0.82
CA ALA A 286 2.64 24.27 -1.16
C ALA A 286 4.07 24.84 -1.16
N LEU A 287 4.39 25.64 -2.17
CA LEU A 287 5.66 26.37 -2.27
C LEU A 287 5.69 27.63 -1.39
N HIS A 288 4.51 28.12 -1.00
CA HIS A 288 4.32 29.32 -0.20
C HIS A 288 3.35 29.02 0.95
N ASN A 289 3.52 29.75 2.06
CA ASN A 289 2.66 29.66 3.24
C ASN A 289 1.31 30.33 3.01
#